data_AF-A0A175Q578-F1
#
_entry.id   AF-A0A175Q578-F1
#
_cell.length_a   1.000
_cell.length_b   1.000
_cell.length_c   1.000
_cell.angle_alpha   90.00
_cell.angle_beta   90.00
_cell.angle_gamma   90.00
#
_symmetry.space_group_name_H-M   'P 1'
#
loop_
_entity.id
_entity.type
_entity.pdbx_description
1 polymer ?
#
loop_
_entity_poly.entity_id
_entity_poly.type
_entity_poly.pdbx_seq_one_letter_code
_entity_poly.pdbx_strand_id
1 'polypeptide(L)'
;IGAVNLMSVKVFGEVEFWFSFFKVATIIVMILAGFGMIIWGIGNGGQPTGIHNLWTNGGFFAHGIVGMLLSLQMVMFAYGGIEIIGITAGEAKDPATSIPRAINSVPMRILVFYVGTLFVIMFLFPLYLVGTNGIPFVLTFQHLGIAAAASILNFVVLTASLSAINSDVFGVGRILHGMAQQGHAPKVFMKVSARGIPWVTVVVMMFAMLIAVWLN
;
A
#
# COMPACT_ATOMS: atom_id res chain seq x y z
N ILE A 1 -12.78 8.60 -9.12
CA ILE A 1 -11.48 9.32 -9.24
C ILE A 1 -11.67 10.67 -9.94
N GLY A 2 -12.15 10.71 -11.19
CA GLY A 2 -12.42 11.98 -11.91
C GLY A 2 -13.40 12.95 -11.22
N ALA A 3 -14.46 12.44 -10.57
CA ALA A 3 -15.40 13.26 -9.80
C ALA A 3 -14.86 13.71 -8.42
N VAL A 4 -13.94 12.93 -7.82
CA VAL A 4 -13.34 13.23 -6.50
C VAL A 4 -12.27 14.32 -6.64
N ASN A 5 -11.53 14.34 -7.75
CA ASN A 5 -10.65 15.46 -8.12
C ASN A 5 -11.41 16.79 -8.38
N LEU A 6 -12.74 16.74 -8.49
CA LEU A 6 -13.62 17.91 -8.59
C LEU A 6 -14.36 18.23 -7.27
N MET A 7 -14.06 17.55 -6.16
CA MET A 7 -14.49 17.99 -4.82
C MET A 7 -13.39 18.84 -4.18
N SER A 8 -13.77 19.72 -3.25
CA SER A 8 -12.84 20.68 -2.66
C SER A 8 -11.65 19.96 -1.99
N VAL A 9 -10.46 20.57 -2.07
CA VAL A 9 -9.20 20.05 -1.48
C VAL A 9 -9.37 19.65 -0.01
N LYS A 10 -10.31 20.29 0.70
CA LYS A 10 -10.67 20.00 2.09
C LYS A 10 -11.43 18.67 2.26
N VAL A 11 -12.43 18.41 1.42
CA VAL A 11 -13.17 17.13 1.44
C VAL A 11 -12.26 15.98 1.05
N PHE A 12 -11.35 16.23 0.10
CA PHE A 12 -10.33 15.26 -0.29
C PHE A 12 -9.44 14.85 0.89
N GLY A 13 -8.88 15.83 1.62
CA GLY A 13 -8.03 15.55 2.77
C GLY A 13 -8.76 14.79 3.90
N GLU A 14 -10.04 15.10 4.13
CA GLU A 14 -10.87 14.36 5.09
C GLU A 14 -11.10 12.90 4.66
N VAL A 15 -11.42 12.66 3.39
CA VAL A 15 -11.63 11.30 2.87
C VAL A 15 -10.35 10.47 2.92
N GLU A 16 -9.21 11.06 2.55
CA GLU A 16 -7.91 10.38 2.60
C GLU A 16 -7.47 10.06 4.03
N PHE A 17 -7.79 10.94 4.99
CA PHE A 17 -7.60 10.69 6.41
C PHE A 17 -8.42 9.48 6.89
N TRP A 18 -9.71 9.43 6.56
CA TRP A 18 -10.58 8.30 6.92
C TRP A 18 -10.12 6.99 6.26
N PHE A 19 -9.75 7.02 4.98
CA PHE A 19 -9.19 5.84 4.31
C PHE A 19 -7.90 5.36 4.96
N SER A 20 -7.01 6.28 5.34
CA SER A 20 -5.76 5.93 6.03
C SER A 20 -6.03 5.32 7.41
N PHE A 21 -7.04 5.83 8.13
CA PHE A 21 -7.46 5.27 9.41
C PHE A 21 -7.90 3.81 9.27
N PHE A 22 -8.81 3.50 8.33
CA PHE A 22 -9.29 2.14 8.12
C PHE A 22 -8.15 1.18 7.71
N LYS A 23 -7.22 1.62 6.85
CA LYS A 23 -6.04 0.83 6.47
C LYS A 23 -5.22 0.42 7.68
N VAL A 24 -4.81 1.39 8.50
CA VAL A 24 -3.95 1.15 9.67
C VAL A 24 -4.67 0.31 10.72
N ALA A 25 -5.94 0.62 11.02
CA ALA A 25 -6.73 -0.14 11.98
C ALA A 25 -6.83 -1.62 11.58
N THR A 26 -7.07 -1.89 10.29
CA THR A 26 -7.20 -3.25 9.77
C THR A 26 -5.89 -4.03 9.90
N ILE A 27 -4.75 -3.43 9.55
CA ILE A 27 -3.44 -4.05 9.72
C ILE A 27 -3.16 -4.38 11.18
N ILE A 28 -3.45 -3.45 12.10
CA ILE A 28 -3.25 -3.69 13.54
C ILE A 28 -4.10 -4.87 14.02
N VAL A 29 -5.38 -4.93 13.63
CA VAL A 29 -6.27 -6.05 13.97
C VAL A 29 -5.73 -7.37 13.42
N MET A 30 -5.25 -7.39 12.18
CA MET A 30 -4.66 -8.58 11.56
C MET A 30 -3.42 -9.06 12.30
N ILE A 31 -2.52 -8.15 12.68
CA ILE A 31 -1.32 -8.49 13.45
C ILE A 31 -1.69 -9.05 14.82
N LEU A 32 -2.59 -8.38 15.56
CA LEU A 32 -3.02 -8.81 16.89
C LEU A 32 -3.75 -10.15 16.86
N ALA A 33 -4.67 -10.34 15.91
CA ALA A 33 -5.34 -11.62 15.69
C ALA A 33 -4.32 -12.71 15.36
N GLY A 34 -3.36 -12.39 14.49
CA GLY A 34 -2.25 -13.26 14.12
C GLY A 34 -1.43 -13.76 15.31
N PHE A 35 -0.97 -12.83 16.15
CA PHE A 35 -0.29 -13.20 17.40
C PHE A 35 -1.19 -14.02 18.32
N GLY A 36 -2.48 -13.70 18.38
CA GLY A 36 -3.43 -14.49 19.15
C GLY A 36 -3.54 -15.94 18.68
N MET A 37 -3.54 -16.17 17.36
CA MET A 37 -3.52 -17.50 16.76
C MET A 37 -2.19 -18.23 17.01
N ILE A 38 -1.06 -17.52 16.93
CA ILE A 38 0.28 -18.10 17.15
C ILE A 38 0.49 -18.52 18.61
N ILE A 39 0.08 -17.68 19.56
CA ILE A 39 0.36 -17.87 21.00
C ILE A 39 -0.69 -18.77 21.66
N TRP A 40 -1.98 -18.52 21.40
CA TRP A 40 -3.09 -19.24 22.04
C TRP A 40 -3.74 -20.32 21.16
N GLY A 41 -3.31 -20.49 19.90
CA GLY A 41 -3.87 -21.49 18.99
C GLY A 41 -5.34 -21.23 18.63
N ILE A 42 -5.79 -19.96 18.73
CA ILE A 42 -7.16 -19.55 18.39
C ILE A 42 -7.44 -19.95 16.94
N GLY A 43 -8.47 -20.77 16.69
CA GLY A 43 -8.81 -21.24 15.34
C GLY A 43 -8.10 -22.50 14.84
N ASN A 44 -7.09 -22.99 15.56
CA ASN A 44 -6.38 -24.24 15.24
C ASN A 44 -6.61 -25.30 16.32
N GLY A 45 -7.83 -25.39 16.86
CA GLY A 45 -8.17 -26.35 17.91
C GLY A 45 -7.35 -26.22 19.19
N GLY A 46 -6.73 -25.05 19.46
CA GLY A 46 -5.85 -24.83 20.61
C GLY A 46 -4.40 -25.28 20.41
N GLN A 47 -4.02 -25.70 19.21
CA GLN A 47 -2.63 -26.04 18.88
C GLN A 47 -1.90 -24.80 18.34
N PRO A 48 -0.87 -24.29 19.02
CA PRO A 48 -0.05 -23.19 18.54
C PRO A 48 0.56 -23.56 17.18
N THR A 49 0.36 -22.73 16.15
CA THR A 49 0.93 -22.99 14.81
C THR A 49 2.47 -22.91 14.82
N GLY A 50 3.06 -22.34 15.89
CA GLY A 50 4.48 -22.42 16.21
C GLY A 50 5.40 -21.75 15.19
N ILE A 51 6.71 -21.83 15.44
CA ILE A 51 7.79 -21.34 14.55
C ILE A 51 8.08 -22.31 13.39
N HIS A 52 7.35 -23.43 13.30
CA HIS A 52 7.71 -24.54 12.41
C HIS A 52 7.70 -24.10 10.95
N ASN A 53 6.64 -23.41 10.51
CA ASN A 53 6.48 -22.94 9.13
C ASN A 53 7.64 -22.07 8.60
N LEU A 54 8.36 -21.36 9.49
CA LEU A 54 9.54 -20.56 9.12
C LEU A 54 10.76 -21.39 8.75
N TRP A 55 10.91 -22.58 9.34
CA TRP A 55 12.12 -23.40 9.21
C TRP A 55 11.92 -24.61 8.30
N THR A 56 10.72 -25.18 8.20
CA THR A 56 10.51 -26.43 7.44
C THR A 56 10.46 -26.27 5.93
N ASN A 57 10.16 -25.07 5.41
CA ASN A 57 10.00 -24.81 3.97
C ASN A 57 11.21 -24.11 3.33
N GLY A 58 12.44 -24.51 3.70
CA GLY A 58 13.68 -23.96 3.12
C GLY A 58 14.32 -22.78 3.89
N GLY A 59 13.78 -22.44 5.06
CA GLY A 59 14.34 -21.41 5.94
C GLY A 59 14.36 -20.00 5.33
N PHE A 60 15.26 -19.14 5.81
CA PHE A 60 15.36 -17.74 5.39
C PHE A 60 15.74 -17.55 3.91
N PHE A 61 16.37 -18.56 3.29
CA PHE A 61 16.83 -18.56 1.90
C PHE A 61 16.24 -19.72 1.10
N ALA A 62 14.92 -19.93 1.19
CA ALA A 62 14.23 -21.02 0.51
C ALA A 62 14.49 -21.09 -1.02
N HIS A 63 14.72 -19.94 -1.65
CA HIS A 63 15.02 -19.80 -3.08
C HIS A 63 16.47 -19.34 -3.35
N GLY A 64 17.36 -19.47 -2.35
CA GLY A 64 18.75 -19.04 -2.43
C GLY A 64 18.95 -17.52 -2.57
N ILE A 65 20.18 -17.12 -2.89
CA ILE A 65 20.55 -15.70 -3.08
C ILE A 65 19.80 -15.07 -4.26
N VAL A 66 19.57 -15.85 -5.33
CA VAL A 66 18.81 -15.37 -6.50
C VAL A 66 17.37 -15.03 -6.11
N GLY A 67 16.71 -15.87 -5.31
CA GLY A 67 15.37 -15.57 -4.80
C GLY A 67 15.34 -14.32 -3.91
N MET A 68 16.37 -14.12 -3.08
CA MET A 68 16.51 -12.88 -2.32
C MET A 68 16.60 -11.66 -3.26
N LEU A 69 17.45 -11.69 -4.27
CA LEU A 69 17.59 -10.59 -5.24
C LEU A 69 16.28 -10.32 -5.99
N LEU A 70 15.55 -11.37 -6.39
CA LEU A 70 14.24 -11.24 -7.04
C LEU A 70 13.14 -10.77 -6.07
N SER A 71 13.30 -10.93 -4.76
CA SER A 71 12.39 -10.36 -3.77
C SER A 71 12.64 -8.86 -3.57
N LEU A 72 13.90 -8.40 -3.70
CA LEU A 72 14.26 -6.98 -3.54
C LEU A 72 13.52 -6.08 -4.54
N GLN A 73 13.35 -6.52 -5.80
CA GLN A 73 12.56 -5.76 -6.78
C GLN A 73 11.09 -5.59 -6.35
N MET A 74 10.48 -6.64 -5.80
CA MET A 74 9.08 -6.59 -5.32
C MET A 74 8.96 -5.67 -4.11
N VAL A 75 9.94 -5.72 -3.22
CA VAL A 75 10.05 -4.83 -2.05
C VAL A 75 10.22 -3.38 -2.50
N MET A 76 11.15 -3.10 -3.43
CA MET A 76 11.35 -1.74 -3.97
C MET A 76 10.09 -1.21 -4.64
N PHE A 77 9.39 -2.04 -5.41
CA PHE A 77 8.12 -1.67 -6.03
C PHE A 77 7.04 -1.37 -4.99
N ALA A 78 6.92 -2.18 -3.94
CA ALA A 78 5.93 -1.98 -2.87
C ALA A 78 6.15 -0.68 -2.06
N TYR A 79 7.36 -0.12 -2.10
CA TYR A 79 7.72 1.14 -1.43
C TYR A 79 7.92 2.31 -2.39
N GLY A 80 7.51 2.17 -3.66
CA GLY A 80 7.32 3.32 -4.54
C GLY A 80 6.32 4.30 -3.96
N GLY A 81 6.46 5.58 -4.29
CA GLY A 81 5.61 6.66 -3.79
C GLY A 81 6.16 7.41 -2.57
N ILE A 82 7.23 6.93 -1.92
CA ILE A 82 7.90 7.68 -0.83
C ILE A 82 8.50 9.00 -1.36
N GLU A 83 8.84 9.06 -2.63
CA GLU A 83 9.29 10.27 -3.34
C GLU A 83 8.29 11.43 -3.28
N ILE A 84 6.99 11.15 -3.04
CA ILE A 84 5.96 12.18 -2.87
C ILE A 84 6.29 13.09 -1.68
N ILE A 85 6.99 12.58 -0.65
CA ILE A 85 7.46 13.40 0.47
C ILE A 85 8.38 14.52 -0.04
N GLY A 86 9.26 14.22 -1.00
CA GLY A 86 10.15 15.20 -1.61
C GLY A 86 9.39 16.24 -2.45
N ILE A 87 8.40 15.80 -3.23
CA ILE A 87 7.56 16.70 -4.05
C ILE A 87 6.76 17.65 -3.15
N THR A 88 6.22 17.13 -2.04
CA THR A 88 5.37 17.89 -1.11
C THR A 88 6.20 18.78 -0.18
N ALA A 89 7.52 18.59 -0.10
CA ALA A 89 8.41 19.45 0.68
C ALA A 89 8.35 20.91 0.25
N GLY A 90 8.17 21.18 -1.05
CA GLY A 90 8.04 22.55 -1.57
C GLY A 90 6.75 23.26 -1.17
N GLU A 91 5.75 22.53 -0.68
CA GLU A 91 4.44 23.05 -0.29
C GLU A 91 4.17 22.95 1.22
N ALA A 92 5.08 22.34 1.97
CA ALA A 92 4.95 22.18 3.41
C ALA A 92 5.12 23.52 4.14
N LYS A 93 4.26 23.78 5.14
CA LYS A 93 4.29 25.03 5.94
C LYS A 93 5.59 25.20 6.74
N ASP A 94 6.15 24.09 7.24
CA ASP A 94 7.46 24.06 7.92
C ASP A 94 8.27 22.83 7.44
N PRO A 95 8.95 22.95 6.28
CA PRO A 95 9.69 21.84 5.69
C PRO A 95 10.86 21.37 6.56
N ALA A 96 11.51 22.31 7.27
CA ALA A 96 12.70 22.03 8.08
C ALA A 96 12.43 21.05 9.22
N THR A 97 11.21 21.04 9.77
CA THR A 97 10.83 20.08 10.81
C THR A 97 9.95 18.95 10.28
N SER A 98 9.02 19.24 9.36
CA SER A 98 8.01 18.29 8.91
C SER A 98 8.61 17.20 8.01
N ILE A 99 9.58 17.55 7.15
CA ILE A 99 10.18 16.59 6.21
C ILE A 99 11.09 15.59 6.92
N PRO A 100 12.04 16.02 7.79
CA PRO A 100 12.84 15.05 8.55
C PRO A 100 11.99 14.15 9.44
N ARG A 101 10.93 14.68 10.08
CA ARG A 101 9.99 13.88 10.86
C ARG A 101 9.25 12.85 10.02
N ALA A 102 8.77 13.23 8.85
CA ALA A 102 8.10 12.31 7.93
C ALA A 102 9.06 11.19 7.51
N ILE A 103 10.25 11.54 7.02
CA ILE A 103 11.28 10.58 6.57
C ILE A 103 11.68 9.62 7.69
N ASN A 104 11.99 10.12 8.89
CA ASN A 104 12.42 9.28 10.00
C ASN A 104 11.30 8.37 10.53
N SER A 105 10.03 8.72 10.29
CA SER A 105 8.89 7.89 10.70
C SER A 105 8.59 6.74 9.74
N VAL A 106 9.01 6.83 8.47
CA VAL A 106 8.71 5.84 7.43
C VAL A 106 9.30 4.46 7.77
N PRO A 107 10.59 4.31 8.13
CA PRO A 107 11.17 3.00 8.44
C PRO A 107 10.44 2.29 9.60
N MET A 108 10.07 3.02 10.65
CA MET A 108 9.35 2.44 11.78
C MET A 108 7.96 1.93 11.38
N ARG A 109 7.23 2.68 10.53
CA ARG A 109 5.92 2.24 10.01
C ARG A 109 6.06 1.01 9.13
N ILE A 110 7.10 0.95 8.29
CA ILE A 110 7.41 -0.21 7.46
C ILE A 110 7.68 -1.45 8.33
N LEU A 111 8.52 -1.33 9.35
CA LEU A 111 8.82 -2.44 10.26
C LEU A 111 7.56 -2.94 10.98
N VAL A 112 6.76 -2.03 11.54
CA VAL A 112 5.58 -2.42 12.31
C VAL A 112 4.49 -3.02 11.41
N PHE A 113 4.13 -2.35 10.32
CA PHE A 113 2.98 -2.76 9.51
C PHE A 113 3.33 -3.83 8.49
N TYR A 114 4.41 -3.66 7.73
CA TYR A 114 4.74 -4.59 6.65
C TYR A 114 5.48 -5.81 7.18
N VAL A 115 6.62 -5.59 7.86
CA VAL A 115 7.42 -6.71 8.39
C VAL A 115 6.62 -7.47 9.45
N GLY A 116 5.89 -6.77 10.33
CA GLY A 116 5.00 -7.40 11.30
C GLY A 116 3.90 -8.26 10.66
N THR A 117 3.23 -7.77 9.61
CA THR A 117 2.19 -8.55 8.92
C THR A 117 2.77 -9.76 8.18
N LEU A 118 3.89 -9.58 7.47
CA LEU A 118 4.56 -10.71 6.80
C LEU A 118 5.05 -11.75 7.79
N PHE A 119 5.62 -11.32 8.92
CA PHE A 119 6.05 -12.21 9.98
C PHE A 119 4.88 -13.07 10.47
N VAL A 120 3.73 -12.46 10.77
CA VAL A 120 2.51 -13.19 11.15
C VAL A 120 2.06 -14.16 10.05
N ILE A 121 2.04 -13.74 8.78
CA ILE A 121 1.65 -14.61 7.66
C ILE A 121 2.57 -15.82 7.58
N MET A 122 3.89 -15.64 7.67
CA MET A 122 4.87 -16.72 7.53
C MET A 122 4.82 -17.72 8.69
N PHE A 123 4.35 -17.32 9.87
CA PHE A 123 4.09 -18.24 10.98
C PHE A 123 2.83 -19.08 10.74
N LEU A 124 1.78 -18.45 10.22
CA LEU A 124 0.47 -19.09 10.08
C LEU A 124 0.34 -19.94 8.82
N PHE A 125 0.94 -19.51 7.71
CA PHE A 125 0.77 -20.12 6.40
C PHE A 125 2.09 -20.65 5.83
N PRO A 126 2.09 -21.88 5.29
CA PRO A 126 3.21 -22.39 4.50
C PRO A 126 3.47 -21.49 3.28
N LEU A 127 4.76 -21.29 2.95
CA LEU A 127 5.21 -20.38 1.89
C LEU A 127 4.55 -20.63 0.52
N TYR A 128 4.17 -21.87 0.23
CA TYR A 128 3.56 -22.28 -1.04
C TYR A 128 2.05 -21.99 -1.15
N LEU A 129 1.36 -21.69 -0.04
CA LEU A 129 -0.06 -21.36 -0.03
C LEU A 129 -0.31 -19.85 -0.08
N VAL A 130 0.73 -19.04 0.11
CA VAL A 130 0.62 -17.58 0.07
C VAL A 130 0.45 -17.13 -1.39
N GLY A 131 -0.75 -16.65 -1.73
CA GLY A 131 -1.07 -16.07 -3.04
C GLY A 131 -1.81 -16.99 -4.02
N THR A 132 -2.00 -18.27 -3.71
CA THR A 132 -2.72 -19.22 -4.59
C THR A 132 -4.23 -19.23 -4.37
N ASN A 133 -4.69 -19.01 -3.14
CA ASN A 133 -6.12 -19.07 -2.77
C ASN A 133 -6.70 -17.69 -2.37
N GLY A 134 -6.03 -16.59 -2.73
CA GLY A 134 -6.42 -15.23 -2.33
C GLY A 134 -5.65 -14.72 -1.11
N ILE A 135 -6.16 -13.65 -0.50
CA ILE A 135 -5.48 -12.93 0.59
C ILE A 135 -5.43 -13.83 1.84
N PRO A 136 -4.23 -14.18 2.37
CA PRO A 136 -4.10 -15.16 3.46
C PRO A 136 -4.97 -14.87 4.68
N PHE A 137 -5.04 -13.60 5.11
CA PHE A 137 -5.88 -13.22 6.25
C PHE A 137 -7.38 -13.32 5.98
N VAL A 138 -7.82 -13.07 4.74
CA VAL A 138 -9.23 -13.29 4.36
C VAL A 138 -9.57 -14.76 4.56
N LEU A 139 -8.69 -15.65 4.11
CA LEU A 139 -8.85 -17.10 4.29
C LEU A 139 -8.84 -17.48 5.78
N THR A 140 -7.91 -16.92 6.58
CA THR A 140 -7.87 -17.21 8.02
C THR A 140 -9.18 -16.85 8.71
N PHE A 141 -9.70 -15.63 8.47
CA PHE A 141 -10.93 -15.19 9.12
C PHE A 141 -12.17 -15.92 8.61
N GLN A 142 -12.18 -16.36 7.35
CA GLN A 142 -13.22 -17.24 6.82
C GLN A 142 -13.20 -18.61 7.52
N HIS A 143 -12.02 -19.21 7.72
CA HIS A 143 -11.88 -20.46 8.47
C HIS A 143 -12.29 -20.32 9.95
N LEU A 144 -12.12 -19.14 10.54
CA LEU A 144 -12.57 -18.80 11.89
C LEU A 144 -14.09 -18.55 11.99
N GLY A 145 -14.84 -18.65 10.88
CA GLY A 145 -16.29 -18.41 10.85
C GLY A 145 -16.69 -16.93 10.82
N ILE A 146 -15.73 -16.01 10.64
CA ILE A 146 -16.00 -14.57 10.56
C ILE A 146 -16.23 -14.19 9.08
N ALA A 147 -17.41 -14.54 8.56
CA ALA A 147 -17.77 -14.28 7.16
C ALA A 147 -17.67 -12.78 6.77
N ALA A 148 -17.96 -11.87 7.71
CA ALA A 148 -17.88 -10.42 7.49
C ALA A 148 -16.44 -9.90 7.31
N ALA A 149 -15.43 -10.63 7.79
CA ALA A 149 -14.04 -10.19 7.69
C ALA A 149 -13.55 -10.15 6.24
N ALA A 150 -14.00 -11.10 5.40
CA ALA A 150 -13.66 -11.12 3.98
C ALA A 150 -14.13 -9.86 3.25
N SER A 151 -15.38 -9.47 3.47
CA SER A 151 -15.94 -8.24 2.88
C SER A 151 -15.25 -6.98 3.39
N ILE A 152 -14.92 -6.90 4.68
CA ILE A 152 -14.24 -5.74 5.27
C ILE A 152 -12.83 -5.62 4.72
N LEU A 153 -12.07 -6.72 4.68
CA LEU A 153 -10.70 -6.72 4.16
C LEU A 153 -10.67 -6.35 2.67
N ASN A 154 -11.57 -6.90 1.87
CA ASN A 154 -11.67 -6.52 0.45
C ASN A 154 -12.02 -5.03 0.28
N PHE A 155 -12.94 -4.50 1.09
CA PHE A 155 -13.25 -3.07 1.09
C PHE A 155 -12.03 -2.22 1.46
N VAL A 156 -11.27 -2.62 2.49
CA VAL A 156 -10.06 -1.90 2.92
C VAL A 156 -8.98 -1.96 1.84
N VAL A 157 -8.79 -3.09 1.16
CA VAL A 157 -7.84 -3.21 0.05
C VAL A 157 -8.25 -2.31 -1.12
N LEU A 158 -9.53 -2.31 -1.50
CA LEU A 158 -10.02 -1.45 -2.59
C LEU A 158 -9.84 0.03 -2.26
N THR A 159 -10.19 0.45 -1.05
CA THR A 159 -9.96 1.84 -0.60
C THR A 159 -8.47 2.17 -0.50
N ALA A 160 -7.64 1.19 -0.13
CA ALA A 160 -6.18 1.34 -0.12
C ALA A 160 -5.62 1.61 -1.50
N SER A 161 -5.99 0.78 -2.49
CA SER A 161 -5.59 0.92 -3.88
C SER A 161 -6.07 2.24 -4.48
N LEU A 162 -7.32 2.63 -4.23
CA LEU A 162 -7.88 3.90 -4.73
C LEU A 162 -7.13 5.11 -4.16
N SER A 163 -6.78 5.10 -2.88
CA SER A 163 -6.00 6.17 -2.27
C SER A 163 -4.57 6.21 -2.80
N ALA A 164 -3.90 5.06 -3.01
CA ALA A 164 -2.56 5.01 -3.60
C ALA A 164 -2.54 5.56 -5.04
N ILE A 165 -3.46 5.09 -5.90
CA ILE A 165 -3.64 5.59 -7.27
C ILE A 165 -3.80 7.11 -7.28
N ASN A 166 -4.55 7.65 -6.34
CA ASN A 166 -4.78 9.09 -6.28
C ASN A 166 -3.50 9.87 -5.91
N SER A 167 -2.75 9.42 -4.91
CA SER A 167 -1.47 10.03 -4.51
C SER A 167 -0.45 9.96 -5.66
N ASP A 168 -0.39 8.85 -6.39
CA ASP A 168 0.52 8.67 -7.53
C ASP A 168 0.18 9.59 -8.70
N VAL A 169 -1.11 9.66 -9.08
CA VAL A 169 -1.59 10.58 -10.13
C VAL A 169 -1.28 12.03 -9.77
N PHE A 170 -1.40 12.38 -8.49
CA PHE A 170 -1.07 13.70 -7.98
C PHE A 170 0.44 14.01 -8.05
N GLY A 171 1.29 13.07 -7.64
CA GLY A 171 2.74 13.20 -7.73
C GLY A 171 3.23 13.33 -9.18
N VAL A 172 2.80 12.43 -10.05
CA VAL A 172 3.13 12.43 -11.49
C VAL A 172 2.62 13.71 -12.17
N GLY A 173 1.46 14.22 -11.77
CA GLY A 173 0.93 15.51 -12.21
C GLY A 173 1.94 16.64 -12.06
N ARG A 174 2.55 16.76 -10.88
CA ARG A 174 3.50 17.83 -10.57
C ARG A 174 4.85 17.64 -11.23
N ILE A 175 5.33 16.40 -11.30
CA ILE A 175 6.58 16.08 -12.01
C ILE A 175 6.44 16.44 -13.49
N LEU A 176 5.38 15.99 -14.17
CA LEU A 176 5.15 16.31 -15.58
C LEU A 176 4.95 17.80 -15.83
N HIS A 177 4.25 18.48 -14.93
CA HIS A 177 4.07 19.94 -15.02
C HIS A 177 5.42 20.68 -14.90
N GLY A 178 6.26 20.31 -13.92
CA GLY A 178 7.59 20.89 -13.75
C GLY A 178 8.53 20.60 -14.93
N MET A 179 8.51 19.37 -15.46
CA MET A 179 9.28 19.02 -16.66
C MET A 179 8.79 19.80 -17.89
N ALA A 180 7.48 20.07 -18.02
CA ALA A 180 6.94 20.84 -19.12
C ALA A 180 7.33 22.32 -19.04
N GLN A 181 7.41 22.90 -17.84
CA GLN A 181 7.93 24.26 -17.62
C GLN A 181 9.41 24.37 -18.02
N GLN A 182 10.20 23.32 -17.78
CA GLN A 182 11.61 23.24 -18.17
C GLN A 182 11.82 22.87 -19.65
N GLY A 183 10.75 22.60 -20.40
CA GLY A 183 10.82 22.21 -21.82
C GLY A 183 11.15 20.73 -22.08
N HIS A 184 11.24 19.90 -21.04
CA HIS A 184 11.52 18.47 -21.14
C HIS A 184 10.27 17.60 -21.38
N ALA A 185 9.07 18.12 -21.12
CA ALA A 185 7.80 17.45 -21.44
C ALA A 185 6.93 18.30 -22.38
N PRO A 186 5.99 17.69 -23.13
CA PRO A 186 5.09 18.42 -24.02
C PRO A 186 4.37 19.57 -23.32
N LYS A 187 4.26 20.72 -23.99
CA LYS A 187 3.64 21.95 -23.46
C LYS A 187 2.19 21.75 -22.98
N VAL A 188 1.52 20.70 -23.43
CA VAL A 188 0.16 20.34 -23.01
C VAL A 188 0.11 20.04 -21.50
N PHE A 189 1.18 19.50 -20.91
CA PHE A 189 1.26 19.21 -19.47
C PHE A 189 1.44 20.45 -18.58
N MET A 190 1.70 21.64 -19.15
CA MET A 190 1.67 22.90 -18.39
C MET A 190 0.23 23.37 -18.08
N LYS A 191 -0.80 22.76 -18.69
CA LYS A 191 -2.19 23.16 -18.46
C LYS A 191 -2.69 22.66 -17.11
N VAL A 192 -3.00 23.61 -16.22
CA VAL A 192 -3.67 23.35 -14.94
C VAL A 192 -5.14 23.74 -14.99
N SER A 193 -5.97 23.07 -14.19
CA SER A 193 -7.36 23.47 -13.98
C SER A 193 -7.47 24.71 -13.09
N ALA A 194 -8.66 25.30 -12.97
CA ALA A 194 -8.93 26.45 -12.10
C ALA A 194 -8.58 26.21 -10.60
N ARG A 195 -8.36 24.95 -10.21
CA ARG A 195 -7.97 24.55 -8.85
C ARG A 195 -6.49 24.15 -8.73
N GLY A 196 -5.68 24.42 -9.75
CA GLY A 196 -4.24 24.13 -9.76
C GLY A 196 -3.88 22.67 -10.07
N ILE A 197 -4.85 21.83 -10.47
CA ILE A 197 -4.63 20.40 -10.73
C ILE A 197 -4.23 20.20 -12.21
N PRO A 198 -3.10 19.53 -12.54
CA PRO A 198 -2.69 19.18 -13.90
C PRO A 198 -3.63 18.16 -14.56
N TRP A 199 -4.76 18.63 -15.10
CA TRP A 199 -5.85 17.75 -15.56
C TRP A 199 -5.46 16.86 -16.75
N VAL A 200 -4.54 17.31 -17.60
CA VAL A 200 -4.03 16.53 -18.74
C VAL A 200 -3.35 15.26 -18.26
N THR A 201 -2.55 15.35 -17.19
CA THR A 201 -1.89 14.20 -16.58
C THR A 201 -2.92 13.20 -16.05
N VAL A 202 -3.97 13.68 -15.40
CA VAL A 202 -5.05 12.82 -14.88
C VAL A 202 -5.71 12.03 -16.02
N VAL A 203 -6.01 12.67 -17.15
CA VAL A 203 -6.62 12.01 -18.32
C VAL A 203 -5.69 10.96 -18.92
N VAL A 204 -4.42 11.30 -19.10
CA VAL A 204 -3.41 10.35 -19.63
C VAL A 204 -3.24 9.15 -18.71
N MET A 205 -3.17 9.37 -17.40
CA MET A 205 -3.08 8.29 -16.41
C MET A 205 -4.33 7.40 -16.39
N MET A 206 -5.53 7.99 -16.47
CA MET A 206 -6.77 7.19 -16.57
C MET A 206 -6.78 6.33 -17.84
N PHE A 207 -6.35 6.87 -18.97
CA PHE A 207 -6.29 6.10 -20.22
C PHE A 207 -5.25 4.97 -20.14
N ALA A 208 -4.07 5.25 -19.59
CA ALA A 208 -3.03 4.24 -19.37
C ALA A 208 -3.51 3.11 -18.43
N MET A 209 -4.22 3.45 -17.36
CA MET A 209 -4.80 2.46 -16.44
C MET A 209 -5.87 1.60 -17.13
N LEU A 210 -6.72 2.18 -17.99
CA LEU A 210 -7.70 1.41 -18.75
C LEU A 210 -7.05 0.43 -19.72
N ILE A 211 -5.96 0.84 -20.39
CA ILE A 211 -5.17 -0.06 -21.23
C ILE A 211 -4.57 -1.19 -20.39
N ALA A 212 -3.99 -0.86 -19.22
CA ALA A 212 -3.41 -1.86 -18.33
C ALA A 212 -4.45 -2.89 -17.86
N VAL A 213 -5.67 -2.46 -17.53
CA VAL A 213 -6.79 -3.36 -17.18
C VAL A 213 -7.21 -4.21 -18.38
N TRP A 214 -7.19 -3.67 -19.60
CA TRP A 214 -7.52 -4.44 -20.80
C TRP A 214 -6.48 -5.52 -21.13
N LEU A 215 -5.21 -5.28 -20.80
CA LEU A 215 -4.11 -6.21 -21.04
C LEU A 215 -4.00 -7.34 -19.99
N ASN A 216 -4.66 -7.19 -18.84
CA ASN A 216 -4.53 -8.09 -17.68
C ASN A 216 -5.76 -8.99 -17.51
#